data_AF-A0A661UVT0-F1
#
_entry.id   AF-A0A661UVT0-F1
#
_cell.length_a   1.000
_cell.length_b   1.000
_cell.length_c   1.000
_cell.angle_alpha   90.00
_cell.angle_beta   90.00
_cell.angle_gamma   90.00
#
_symmetry.space_group_name_H-M   'P 1'
#
loop_
_entity.id
_entity.type
_entity.pdbx_description
1 polymer ?
#
loop_
_entity_poly.entity_id
_entity_poly.type
_entity_poly.pdbx_seq_one_letter_code
_entity_poly.pdbx_strand_id
1 'polypeptide(L)' 'MKFSIVDSESLADRTERFIIKVPRKELIYLGYILESFEGWCNYTTPNKNEPFLQVDVTPDYLDDFNKLIQALIDWNYEEI' A
#
# COMPACT_ATOMS: atom_id res chain seq x y z
N MET A 1 -1.00 -1.35 11.74
CA MET A 1 -2.03 -1.92 10.83
C MET A 1 -1.62 -3.32 10.44
N LYS A 2 -2.58 -4.24 10.24
CA LYS A 2 -2.26 -5.64 9.91
C LYS A 2 -2.30 -5.85 8.40
N PHE A 3 -1.18 -5.76 7.70
CA PHE A 3 -1.08 -6.15 6.28
C PHE A 3 0.35 -6.62 5.95
N SER A 4 0.56 -7.18 4.76
CA SER A 4 1.88 -7.62 4.30
C SER A 4 2.06 -7.39 2.80
N ILE A 5 3.24 -6.95 2.37
CA ILE A 5 3.64 -7.00 0.96
C ILE A 5 3.89 -8.47 0.61
N VAL A 6 3.24 -8.97 -0.44
CA VAL A 6 3.36 -10.36 -0.90
C VAL A 6 4.13 -10.50 -2.20
N ASP A 7 4.21 -9.44 -2.98
CA ASP A 7 4.95 -9.39 -4.24
C ASP A 7 5.33 -7.95 -4.59
N SER A 8 6.35 -7.79 -5.42
CA SER A 8 6.78 -6.50 -5.96
C SER A 8 7.42 -6.64 -7.34
N GLU A 9 7.12 -5.73 -8.25
CA GLU A 9 7.74 -5.67 -9.59
C GLU A 9 8.12 -4.23 -9.98
N SER A 10 9.30 -4.06 -10.57
CA SER A 10 9.71 -2.82 -11.24
C SER A 10 9.11 -2.78 -12.64
N LEU A 11 8.37 -1.72 -12.96
CA LEU A 11 7.77 -1.50 -14.28
C LEU A 11 8.73 -0.77 -15.22
N ALA A 12 8.39 -0.73 -16.52
CA ALA A 12 9.25 -0.17 -17.57
C ALA A 12 9.54 1.34 -17.41
N ASP A 13 8.67 2.07 -16.72
CA ASP A 13 8.80 3.51 -16.41
C ASP A 13 9.52 3.78 -15.09
N ARG A 14 10.05 2.72 -14.43
CA ARG A 14 10.65 2.71 -13.08
C ARG A 14 9.65 2.84 -11.94
N THR A 15 8.35 2.85 -12.22
CA THR A 15 7.32 2.71 -11.18
C THR A 15 7.49 1.36 -10.49
N GLU A 16 7.40 1.33 -9.17
CA GLU A 16 7.43 0.09 -8.39
C GLU A 16 6.00 -0.31 -8.06
N ARG A 17 5.60 -1.52 -8.48
CA ARG A 17 4.31 -2.10 -8.12
C ARG A 17 4.48 -3.00 -6.92
N PHE A 18 3.62 -2.83 -5.93
CA PHE A 18 3.49 -3.67 -4.75
C PHE A 18 2.15 -4.37 -4.73
N ILE A 19 2.14 -5.67 -4.46
CA ILE A 19 0.93 -6.41 -4.12
C ILE A 19 0.86 -6.54 -2.62
N ILE A 20 -0.14 -5.90 -2.01
CA ILE A 20 -0.32 -5.84 -0.57
C ILE A 20 -1.53 -6.69 -0.20
N LYS A 21 -1.31 -7.70 0.65
CA LYS A 21 -2.38 -8.46 1.29
C LYS A 21 -2.85 -7.72 2.53
N VAL A 22 -4.08 -7.24 2.51
CA VAL A 22 -4.67 -6.45 3.58
C VAL A 22 -6.06 -7.01 3.95
N PRO A 23 -6.34 -7.32 5.23
CA PRO A 23 -7.64 -7.78 5.68
C PRO A 23 -8.75 -6.84 5.20
N ARG A 24 -9.92 -7.38 4.83
CA ARG A 24 -11.03 -6.58 4.30
C ARG A 24 -11.43 -5.38 5.18
N LYS A 25 -11.30 -5.52 6.51
CA LYS A 25 -11.58 -4.43 7.46
C LYS A 25 -10.61 -3.26 7.34
N GLU A 26 -9.38 -3.54 6.95
CA GLU A 26 -8.26 -2.57 6.86
C GLU A 26 -8.11 -1.99 5.45
N LEU A 27 -8.69 -2.66 4.44
CA LEU A 27 -8.57 -2.28 3.02
C LEU A 27 -9.02 -0.83 2.76
N ILE A 28 -10.16 -0.42 3.32
CA ILE A 28 -10.68 0.94 3.17
C ILE A 28 -9.79 1.96 3.87
N TYR A 29 -9.29 1.64 5.07
CA TYR A 29 -8.42 2.56 5.83
C TYR A 29 -7.07 2.74 5.13
N LEU A 30 -6.47 1.66 4.63
CA LEU A 30 -5.22 1.75 3.88
C LEU A 30 -5.43 2.55 2.59
N GLY A 31 -6.51 2.30 1.84
CA GLY A 31 -6.84 3.09 0.66
C GLY A 31 -6.99 4.59 0.97
N TYR A 32 -7.73 4.94 2.02
CA TYR A 32 -7.89 6.33 2.46
C TYR A 32 -6.56 7.01 2.83
N ILE A 33 -5.66 6.30 3.51
CA ILE A 33 -4.33 6.81 3.84
C ILE A 33 -3.55 7.08 2.55
N LEU A 34 -3.54 6.14 1.59
CA LEU A 34 -2.83 6.30 0.32
C LEU A 34 -3.39 7.45 -0.51
N GLU A 35 -4.71 7.66 -0.56
CA GLU A 35 -5.34 8.82 -1.22
C GLU A 35 -4.92 10.16 -0.64
N SER A 36 -4.52 10.19 0.64
CA SER A 36 -4.07 11.41 1.30
C SER A 36 -2.68 11.87 0.82
N PHE A 37 -1.92 11.00 0.14
CA PHE A 37 -0.61 11.31 -0.44
C PHE A 37 -0.71 11.45 -1.96
N GLU A 38 -1.40 12.51 -2.40
CA GLU A 38 -1.63 12.78 -3.82
C GLU A 38 -0.32 12.80 -4.62
N GLY A 39 -0.30 12.08 -5.75
CA GLY A 39 0.86 11.98 -6.64
C GLY A 39 1.92 10.95 -6.25
N TRP A 40 1.86 10.35 -5.05
CA TRP A 40 2.84 9.34 -4.64
C TRP A 40 2.64 8.03 -5.37
N CYS A 41 1.39 7.56 -5.38
CA CYS A 41 1.04 6.27 -5.93
C CYS A 41 -0.38 6.27 -6.50
N ASN A 42 -0.66 5.28 -7.34
CA ASN A 42 -2.01 4.85 -7.66
C ASN A 42 -2.26 3.52 -6.96
N TYR A 43 -3.49 3.24 -6.55
CA TYR A 43 -3.83 1.92 -6.03
C TYR A 43 -5.15 1.41 -6.59
N THR A 44 -5.28 0.09 -6.65
CA THR A 44 -6.50 -0.57 -7.12
C THR A 44 -6.68 -1.92 -6.45
N THR A 45 -7.91 -2.45 -6.53
CA THR A 45 -8.24 -3.82 -6.09
C THR A 45 -8.44 -4.68 -7.32
N PRO A 46 -7.42 -5.43 -7.78
CA PRO A 46 -7.49 -6.16 -9.05
C PRO A 46 -8.60 -7.24 -9.03
N ASN A 47 -8.93 -7.77 -7.85
CA ASN A 47 -10.04 -8.69 -7.66
C ASN A 47 -10.85 -8.31 -6.41
N LYS A 48 -12.10 -7.87 -6.61
CA LYS A 48 -13.04 -7.48 -5.53
C LYS A 48 -13.33 -8.58 -4.50
N ASN A 49 -13.10 -9.84 -4.85
CA ASN A 49 -13.34 -10.97 -3.95
C ASN A 49 -12.12 -11.28 -3.07
N GLU A 50 -10.97 -10.71 -3.39
CA GLU A 50 -9.71 -11.00 -2.72
C GLU A 50 -9.21 -9.80 -1.91
N PRO A 51 -8.55 -10.04 -0.77
CA PRO A 51 -8.05 -8.99 0.11
C PRO A 51 -6.69 -8.44 -0.37
N PHE A 52 -6.58 -8.09 -1.66
CA PHE A 52 -5.34 -7.56 -2.24
C PHE A 52 -5.52 -6.14 -2.75
N LEU A 53 -4.50 -5.33 -2.45
CA LEU A 53 -4.32 -4.00 -2.99
C LEU A 53 -3.09 -4.03 -3.89
N GLN A 54 -3.24 -3.62 -5.14
CA GLN A 54 -2.11 -3.32 -6.01
C GLN A 54 -1.79 -1.84 -5.86
N VAL A 55 -0.55 -1.49 -5.57
CA VAL A 55 -0.09 -0.11 -5.40
C VAL A 55 1.09 0.15 -6.32
N ASP A 56 0.94 1.11 -7.23
CA ASP A 56 1.95 1.50 -8.20
C ASP A 56 2.54 2.84 -7.75
N VAL A 57 3.80 2.82 -7.28
CA VAL A 57 4.49 3.94 -6.64
C VAL A 57 5.46 4.56 -7.61
N THR A 58 5.37 5.88 -7.79
CA THR A 58 6.28 6.60 -8.68
C THR A 58 7.69 6.66 -8.10
N PRO A 59 8.75 6.69 -8.94
CA PRO A 59 10.13 6.60 -8.49
C PRO A 59 10.52 7.67 -7.46
N ASP A 60 9.99 8.88 -7.63
CA ASP A 60 10.34 10.04 -6.81
C ASP A 60 9.86 9.92 -5.35
N TYR A 61 8.89 9.04 -5.08
CA TYR A 61 8.30 8.84 -3.75
C TYR A 61 8.51 7.45 -3.18
N LEU A 62 9.29 6.59 -3.83
CA LEU A 62 9.49 5.20 -3.40
C LEU A 62 10.01 5.09 -1.96
N ASP A 63 11.02 5.89 -1.61
CA ASP A 63 11.59 5.89 -0.27
C ASP A 63 10.60 6.38 0.80
N ASP A 64 9.79 7.37 0.47
CA ASP A 64 8.80 7.92 1.40
C ASP A 64 7.60 6.98 1.57
N PHE A 65 7.18 6.34 0.48
CA PHE A 65 6.20 5.25 0.53
C PHE A 65 6.69 4.10 1.41
N ASN A 66 7.94 3.65 1.24
CA ASN A 66 8.51 2.59 2.06
C ASN A 66 8.53 2.95 3.56
N LYS A 67 8.89 4.19 3.90
CA LYS A 67 8.82 4.69 5.29
C LYS A 67 7.40 4.70 5.82
N LEU A 68 6.42 5.17 5.02
CA LEU A 68 5.01 5.17 5.39
C LEU A 68 4.52 3.74 5.66
N ILE A 69 4.75 2.82 4.73
CA ILE A 69 4.32 1.42 4.86
C ILE A 69 4.94 0.78 6.11
N GLN A 70 6.24 0.99 6.33
CA GLN A 70 6.91 0.47 7.54
C GLN A 70 6.29 1.06 8.81
N ALA A 71 6.06 2.38 8.86
CA ALA A 71 5.41 3.02 9.99
C ALA A 71 4.00 2.49 10.23
N LEU A 72 3.21 2.24 9.17
CA LEU A 72 1.88 1.66 9.28
C LEU A 72 1.91 0.22 9.77
N ILE A 73 2.89 -0.60 9.37
CA ILE A 73 3.08 -1.97 9.88
C ILE A 73 3.43 -1.93 11.37
N ASP A 74 4.38 -1.07 11.74
CA ASP A 74 4.87 -0.91 13.12
C ASP A 74 3.83 -0.26 14.03
N TRP A 75 2.83 0.41 13.46
CA TRP A 75 1.69 0.97 14.19
C TRP A 75 0.80 -0.15 14.74
N ASN A 76 1.27 -0.77 15.83
CA ASN A 76 0.48 -1.58 16.73
C ASN A 76 -0.39 -0.62 17.54
N TYR A 77 -1.58 -0.33 17.04
CA TYR A 77 -2.63 0.32 17.82
C TYR A 77 -3.04 -0.68 18.91
N GLU A 78 -2.45 -0.58 20.11
CA GLU A 78 -3.09 -1.11 21.31
C GLU A 78 -4.37 -0.29 21.49
N GLU A 79 -5.53 -0.94 21.42
CA GLU A 79 -6.80 -0.31 21.77
C GLU A 79 -6.69 0.26 23.19
N ILE A 80 -6.80 1.59 23.32
CA ILE A 80 -6.95 2.30 24.60
C ILE A 80 -8.41 2.17 25.05
#